data_AF-A0A8V0Y2Y5-F1
#
_entry.id   AF-A0A8V0Y2Y5-F1
#
_cell.length_a   1.000
_cell.length_b   1.000
_cell.length_c   1.000
_cell.angle_alpha   90.00
_cell.angle_beta   90.00
_cell.angle_gamma   90.00
#
_symmetry.space_group_name_H-M   'P 1'
#
loop_
_entity.id
_entity.type
_entity.pdbx_description
1 polymer ?
#
loop_
_entity_poly.entity_id
_entity_poly.type
_entity_poly.pdbx_seq_one_letter_code
_entity_poly.pdbx_strand_id
1 'polypeptide(L)'
;ILTSASSLCFLRLLLSPGVLSISLSFLLRTYMVNNSPEFITECRTCRRQLRERSQTAGHHEGMPSDEELALTEVTEFQKSKDNVLEESKKIFEDVHADVCDIRKILLKFQEWKEKFPDPYCDAYTSFCLPKLLNPLVRAQLVNWSPLEVGASPDFIFVKNCVCVFVCSDILWASG
;
A
#
# COMPACT_ATOMS: atom_id res chain seq x y z
N ILE A 1 37.80 3.48 -8.49
CA ILE A 1 38.38 3.02 -7.20
C ILE A 1 38.47 4.25 -6.31
N LEU A 2 37.64 4.28 -5.24
CA LEU A 2 37.46 5.31 -4.19
C LEU A 2 36.03 5.87 -4.11
N THR A 3 35.12 5.07 -3.55
CA THR A 3 33.99 5.50 -2.68
C THR A 3 33.76 4.38 -1.65
N SER A 4 34.81 4.06 -0.89
CA SER A 4 35.01 4.42 0.52
C SER A 4 34.41 3.37 1.47
N ALA A 5 35.29 2.79 2.30
CA ALA A 5 34.91 1.92 3.40
C ALA A 5 33.86 2.57 4.32
N SER A 6 33.70 3.90 4.27
CA SER A 6 32.69 4.69 4.96
C SER A 6 31.25 4.39 4.49
N SER A 7 31.03 4.09 3.21
CA SER A 7 29.71 3.71 2.65
C SER A 7 29.25 2.34 3.17
N LEU A 8 30.15 1.36 3.14
CA LEU A 8 29.89 0.01 3.67
C LEU A 8 29.76 0.01 5.20
N CYS A 9 30.50 0.87 5.92
CA CYS A 9 30.34 1.07 7.36
C CYS A 9 29.01 1.78 7.71
N PHE A 10 28.55 2.74 6.90
CA PHE A 10 27.24 3.37 7.08
C PHE A 10 26.09 2.39 6.83
N LEU A 11 26.19 1.56 5.78
CA LEU A 11 25.24 0.46 5.60
C LEU A 11 25.32 -0.52 6.78
N ARG A 12 26.50 -0.94 7.24
CA ARG A 12 26.64 -1.82 8.42
C ARG A 12 26.10 -1.24 9.72
N LEU A 13 26.17 0.09 9.91
CA LEU A 13 25.60 0.79 11.07
C LEU A 13 24.06 0.87 10.98
N LEU A 14 23.51 1.14 9.80
CA LEU A 14 22.06 1.11 9.55
C LEU A 14 21.48 -0.31 9.61
N LEU A 15 22.30 -1.30 9.28
CA LEU A 15 21.99 -2.74 9.31
C LEU A 15 22.37 -3.41 10.63
N SER A 16 22.85 -2.63 11.60
CA SER A 16 23.11 -3.13 12.95
C SER A 16 21.78 -3.55 13.57
N PRO A 17 21.70 -4.73 14.24
CA PRO A 17 20.44 -5.26 14.79
C PRO A 17 19.67 -4.23 15.63
N GLY A 18 20.38 -3.34 16.34
CA GLY A 18 19.77 -2.26 17.12
C GLY A 18 19.10 -1.17 16.28
N VAL A 19 19.68 -0.78 15.13
CA VAL A 19 19.13 0.30 14.28
C VAL A 19 17.99 -0.21 13.41
N LEU A 20 18.09 -1.45 12.92
CA LEU A 20 16.97 -2.14 12.26
C LEU A 20 15.81 -2.35 13.23
N SER A 21 16.07 -2.82 14.45
CA SER A 21 15.02 -3.00 15.47
C SER A 21 14.32 -1.69 15.82
N ILE A 22 15.05 -0.58 15.98
CA ILE A 22 14.47 0.75 16.22
C ILE A 22 13.67 1.24 15.00
N SER A 23 14.22 1.11 13.79
CA SER A 23 13.54 1.55 12.56
C SER A 23 12.27 0.72 12.29
N LEU A 24 12.31 -0.57 12.58
CA LEU A 24 11.23 -1.52 12.38
C LEU A 24 10.14 -1.39 13.43
N SER A 25 10.52 -1.18 14.70
CA SER A 25 9.56 -0.84 15.76
C SER A 25 8.93 0.53 15.51
N PHE A 26 9.67 1.50 14.96
CA PHE A 26 9.12 2.78 14.55
C PHE A 26 8.16 2.65 13.35
N LEU A 27 8.52 1.85 12.34
CA LEU A 27 7.69 1.57 11.15
C LEU A 27 6.43 0.76 11.51
N LEU A 28 6.55 -0.29 12.32
CA LEU A 28 5.41 -1.07 12.82
C LEU A 28 4.50 -0.21 13.69
N ARG A 29 5.07 0.59 14.60
CA ARG A 29 4.29 1.50 15.46
C ARG A 29 3.59 2.56 14.64
N THR A 30 4.27 3.22 13.72
CA THR A 30 3.63 4.22 12.84
C THR A 30 2.60 3.57 11.90
N TYR A 31 2.87 2.39 11.34
CA TYR A 31 1.91 1.69 10.48
C TYR A 31 0.65 1.24 11.25
N MET A 32 0.81 0.65 12.43
CA MET A 32 -0.30 0.25 13.30
C MET A 32 -1.11 1.48 13.77
N VAL A 33 -0.44 2.57 14.14
CA VAL A 33 -1.11 3.82 14.53
C VAL A 33 -1.86 4.45 13.35
N ASN A 34 -1.25 4.53 12.17
CA ASN A 34 -1.88 5.11 10.98
C ASN A 34 -3.06 4.29 10.45
N ASN A 35 -3.13 2.99 10.77
CA ASN A 35 -4.26 2.12 10.42
C ASN A 35 -5.27 1.93 11.57
N SER A 36 -5.07 2.59 12.73
CA SER A 36 -6.01 2.53 13.84
C SER A 36 -7.33 3.24 13.48
N PRO A 37 -8.50 2.66 13.81
CA PRO A 37 -9.80 3.30 13.56
C PRO A 37 -9.94 4.65 14.26
N GLU A 38 -9.28 4.83 15.42
CA GLU A 38 -9.26 6.10 16.15
C GLU A 38 -8.51 7.18 15.36
N PHE A 39 -7.31 6.88 14.85
CA PHE A 39 -6.50 7.82 14.07
C PHE A 39 -7.19 8.22 12.75
N ILE A 40 -7.85 7.27 12.08
CA ILE A 40 -8.63 7.53 10.87
C ILE A 40 -9.80 8.48 11.19
N THR A 41 -10.48 8.28 12.32
CA THR A 41 -11.61 9.11 12.77
C THR A 41 -11.15 10.51 13.19
N GLU A 42 -10.00 10.62 13.86
CA GLU A 42 -9.37 11.87 14.23
C GLU A 42 -8.95 12.69 12.99
N CYS A 43 -8.29 12.07 12.02
CA CYS A 43 -7.94 12.72 10.74
C CYS A 43 -9.18 13.25 10.01
N ARG A 44 -10.27 12.48 9.99
CA ARG A 44 -11.55 12.91 9.40
C ARG A 44 -12.12 14.13 10.13
N THR A 45 -12.09 14.11 11.46
CA THR A 45 -12.57 15.19 12.33
C THR A 45 -11.72 16.46 12.15
N CYS A 46 -10.40 16.35 12.11
CA CYS A 46 -9.49 17.47 11.90
C CYS A 46 -9.71 18.14 10.52
N ARG A 47 -9.88 17.35 9.46
CA ARG A 47 -10.23 17.89 8.12
C ARG A 47 -11.58 18.62 8.11
N ARG A 48 -12.56 18.13 8.88
CA ARG A 48 -13.86 18.78 9.04
C ARG A 48 -13.73 20.11 9.79
N GLN A 49 -13.05 20.12 10.92
CA GLN A 49 -12.81 21.33 11.72
C GLN A 49 -11.99 22.37 10.96
N LEU A 50 -11.02 21.95 10.14
CA LEU A 50 -10.25 22.86 9.30
C LEU A 50 -11.16 23.56 8.28
N ARG A 51 -12.08 22.83 7.64
CA ARG A 51 -13.09 23.39 6.72
C ARG A 51 -14.01 24.38 7.43
N GLU A 52 -14.52 24.01 8.61
CA GLU A 52 -15.37 24.87 9.44
C GLU A 52 -14.63 26.15 9.90
N ARG A 53 -13.34 26.04 10.25
CA ARG A 53 -12.50 27.18 10.64
C ARG A 53 -12.16 28.12 9.48
N SER A 54 -12.06 27.59 8.26
CA SER A 54 -11.87 28.39 7.04
C SER A 54 -13.14 29.05 6.50
N GLN A 55 -14.33 28.73 7.04
CA GLN A 55 -15.62 29.24 6.58
C GLN A 55 -16.04 30.61 7.16
N THR A 56 -15.14 31.35 7.82
CA THR A 56 -15.44 32.70 8.36
C THR A 56 -15.33 33.84 7.33
N ALA A 57 -15.23 33.56 6.04
CA ALA A 57 -15.26 34.60 4.99
C ALA A 57 -16.30 34.26 3.92
N GLY A 58 -17.48 34.89 4.02
CA GLY A 58 -18.48 34.99 2.95
C GLY A 58 -19.25 33.72 2.66
N HIS A 59 -20.36 33.50 3.38
CA HIS A 59 -21.34 32.48 3.06
C HIS A 59 -22.04 32.87 1.74
N HIS A 60 -21.73 32.18 0.64
CA HIS A 60 -22.62 32.12 -0.51
C HIS A 60 -23.39 30.81 -0.39
N GLU A 61 -24.60 30.89 0.13
CA GLU A 61 -25.54 29.79 0.15
C GLU A 61 -25.99 29.55 -1.29
N GLY A 62 -25.44 28.50 -1.91
CA GLY A 62 -25.66 28.22 -3.32
C GLY A 62 -25.06 26.87 -3.72
N MET A 63 -25.79 25.80 -3.43
CA MET A 63 -26.43 24.95 -4.44
C MET A 63 -27.15 23.76 -3.76
N PRO A 64 -28.44 23.49 -4.06
CA PRO A 64 -29.06 22.19 -3.79
C PRO A 64 -28.35 21.15 -4.69
N SER A 65 -27.82 20.03 -4.19
CA SER A 65 -28.47 18.82 -3.65
C SER A 65 -29.39 18.14 -4.69
N ASP A 66 -28.92 17.03 -5.27
CA ASP A 66 -29.63 16.09 -6.16
C ASP A 66 -30.10 16.61 -7.53
N GLU A 67 -29.19 17.14 -8.35
CA GLU A 67 -29.37 16.96 -9.80
C GLU A 67 -29.17 15.46 -10.10
N GLU A 68 -30.25 14.72 -10.38
CA GLU A 68 -30.15 13.38 -10.96
C GLU A 68 -29.23 13.50 -12.19
N LEU A 69 -28.03 12.91 -12.10
CA LEU A 69 -27.11 12.80 -13.24
C LEU A 69 -27.93 12.37 -14.44
N ALA A 70 -27.91 13.18 -15.50
CA ALA A 70 -28.65 12.84 -16.71
C ALA A 70 -28.21 11.43 -17.15
N LEU A 71 -29.15 10.59 -17.61
CA LEU A 71 -28.84 9.22 -18.06
C LEU A 71 -27.60 9.17 -18.98
N THR A 72 -27.43 10.20 -19.81
CA THR A 72 -26.24 10.40 -20.66
C THR A 72 -24.94 10.49 -19.85
N GLU A 73 -24.89 11.31 -18.79
CA GLU A 73 -23.69 11.49 -17.94
C GLU A 73 -23.35 10.21 -17.17
N VAL A 74 -24.35 9.46 -16.71
CA VAL A 74 -24.14 8.15 -16.08
C VAL A 74 -23.51 7.18 -17.07
N THR A 75 -24.00 7.14 -18.32
CA THR A 75 -23.44 6.25 -19.35
C THR A 75 -22.04 6.66 -19.79
N GLU A 76 -21.75 7.96 -19.88
CA GLU A 76 -20.42 8.48 -20.20
C GLU A 76 -19.42 8.17 -19.09
N PHE A 77 -19.83 8.36 -17.83
CA PHE A 77 -19.03 8.01 -16.66
C PHE A 77 -18.72 6.51 -16.63
N GLN A 78 -19.73 5.66 -16.85
CA GLN A 78 -19.54 4.21 -16.87
C GLN A 78 -18.60 3.79 -18.00
N LYS A 79 -18.78 4.34 -19.21
CA LYS A 79 -17.87 4.08 -20.35
C LYS A 79 -16.43 4.52 -20.05
N SER A 80 -16.26 5.68 -19.42
CA SER A 80 -14.95 6.17 -18.99
C SER A 80 -14.30 5.25 -17.95
N LYS A 81 -15.07 4.82 -16.95
CA LYS A 81 -14.65 3.83 -15.95
C LYS A 81 -14.20 2.53 -16.61
N ASP A 82 -15.00 1.98 -17.53
CA ASP A 82 -14.68 0.72 -18.21
C ASP A 82 -13.42 0.83 -19.07
N ASN A 83 -13.22 1.96 -19.76
CA ASN A 83 -11.99 2.22 -20.52
C ASN A 83 -10.76 2.23 -19.61
N VAL A 84 -10.82 2.94 -18.47
CA VAL A 84 -9.72 2.98 -17.49
C VAL A 84 -9.44 1.58 -16.94
N LEU A 85 -10.47 0.78 -16.66
CA LEU A 85 -10.32 -0.59 -16.20
C LEU A 85 -9.65 -1.47 -17.26
N GLU A 86 -10.01 -1.32 -18.53
CA GLU A 86 -9.40 -2.09 -19.61
C GLU A 86 -7.94 -1.70 -19.86
N GLU A 87 -7.61 -0.41 -19.78
CA GLU A 87 -6.22 0.06 -19.81
C GLU A 87 -5.41 -0.44 -18.61
N SER A 88 -6.03 -0.50 -17.42
CA SER A 88 -5.36 -0.97 -16.21
C SER A 88 -4.87 -2.43 -16.31
N LYS A 89 -5.56 -3.27 -17.08
CA LYS A 89 -5.17 -4.67 -17.33
C LYS A 89 -3.93 -4.78 -18.21
N LYS A 90 -3.63 -3.74 -19.00
CA LYS A 90 -2.47 -3.69 -19.91
C LYS A 90 -1.20 -3.19 -19.24
N ILE A 91 -1.28 -2.63 -18.03
CA ILE A 91 -0.13 -2.08 -17.28
C ILE A 91 0.98 -3.13 -17.07
N PHE A 92 0.61 -4.41 -16.99
CA PHE A 92 1.55 -5.52 -16.78
C PHE A 92 1.56 -6.52 -17.94
N GLU A 93 1.15 -6.11 -19.15
CA GLU A 93 1.10 -7.02 -20.31
C GLU A 93 2.47 -7.51 -20.76
N ASP A 94 3.51 -6.70 -20.54
CA ASP A 94 4.91 -6.98 -20.83
C ASP A 94 5.63 -7.73 -19.70
N VAL A 95 4.96 -7.89 -18.56
CA VAL A 95 5.51 -8.51 -17.36
C VAL A 95 5.18 -10.00 -17.31
N HIS A 96 6.13 -10.81 -16.83
CA HIS A 96 5.94 -12.26 -16.73
C HIS A 96 4.78 -12.61 -15.77
N ALA A 97 3.91 -13.54 -16.17
CA ALA A 97 2.68 -13.89 -15.42
C ALA A 97 2.90 -14.37 -13.97
N ASP A 98 4.13 -14.76 -13.64
CA ASP A 98 4.53 -15.18 -12.29
C ASP A 98 4.73 -14.01 -11.31
N VAL A 99 4.98 -12.80 -11.83
CA VAL A 99 5.19 -11.59 -11.03
C VAL A 99 4.04 -10.58 -11.17
N CYS A 100 2.95 -11.00 -11.81
CA CYS A 100 1.70 -10.23 -11.89
C CYS A 100 0.66 -10.65 -10.83
N ASP A 101 0.89 -11.76 -10.12
CA ASP A 101 0.02 -12.24 -9.04
C ASP A 101 0.76 -12.20 -7.70
N ILE A 102 0.24 -11.37 -6.79
CA ILE A 102 0.80 -11.19 -5.44
C ILE A 102 0.93 -12.54 -4.72
N ARG A 103 -0.03 -13.46 -4.87
CA ARG A 103 0.04 -14.78 -4.23
C ARG A 103 1.22 -15.60 -4.74
N LYS A 104 1.44 -15.62 -6.06
CA LYS A 104 2.55 -16.36 -6.67
C LYS A 104 3.91 -15.79 -6.25
N ILE A 105 4.00 -14.45 -6.16
CA ILE A 105 5.19 -13.77 -5.68
C ILE A 105 5.49 -14.19 -4.24
N LEU A 106 4.51 -14.05 -3.35
CA LEU A 106 4.67 -14.43 -1.94
C LEU A 106 5.07 -15.90 -1.77
N LEU A 107 4.49 -16.82 -2.56
CA LEU A 107 4.88 -18.23 -2.56
C LEU A 107 6.35 -18.43 -2.98
N LYS A 108 6.82 -17.74 -4.03
CA LYS A 108 8.24 -17.81 -4.44
C LYS A 108 9.18 -17.27 -3.36
N PHE A 109 8.80 -16.19 -2.69
CA PHE A 109 9.58 -15.65 -1.57
C PHE A 109 9.59 -16.58 -0.37
N GLN A 110 8.47 -17.25 -0.08
CA GLN A 110 8.40 -18.27 0.95
C GLN A 110 9.31 -19.47 0.64
N GLU A 111 9.25 -20.01 -0.58
CA GLU A 111 10.15 -21.09 -1.00
C GLU A 111 11.62 -20.69 -0.92
N TRP A 112 11.93 -19.44 -1.30
CA TRP A 112 13.29 -18.93 -1.20
C TRP A 112 13.75 -18.85 0.26
N LYS A 113 12.89 -18.36 1.16
CA LYS A 113 13.15 -18.32 2.61
C LYS A 113 13.41 -19.71 3.19
N GLU A 114 12.61 -20.71 2.80
CA GLU A 114 12.75 -22.09 3.29
C GLU A 114 14.02 -22.78 2.76
N LYS A 115 14.39 -22.54 1.50
CA LYS A 115 15.58 -23.16 0.90
C LYS A 115 16.89 -22.47 1.28
N PHE A 116 16.86 -21.15 1.43
CA PHE A 116 18.06 -20.32 1.61
C PHE A 116 17.80 -19.21 2.65
N PRO A 117 17.71 -19.57 3.94
CA PRO A 117 17.39 -18.62 5.02
C PRO A 117 18.44 -17.51 5.17
N ASP A 118 19.73 -17.84 5.17
CA ASP A 118 20.79 -16.84 5.40
C ASP A 118 20.85 -15.79 4.25
N PRO A 119 20.88 -16.19 2.97
CA PRO A 119 20.82 -15.23 1.87
C PRO A 119 19.53 -14.42 1.82
N TYR A 120 18.40 -15.01 2.26
CA TYR A 120 17.12 -14.29 2.34
C TYR A 120 17.18 -13.15 3.35
N CYS A 121 17.77 -13.40 4.52
CA CYS A 121 17.96 -12.40 5.58
C CYS A 121 18.97 -11.33 5.17
N ASP A 122 20.12 -11.74 4.63
CA ASP A 122 21.19 -10.83 4.19
C ASP A 122 20.77 -9.87 3.08
N ALA A 123 19.82 -10.29 2.23
CA ALA A 123 19.26 -9.46 1.16
C ALA A 123 18.19 -8.46 1.65
N TYR A 124 17.84 -8.47 2.95
CA TYR A 124 16.77 -7.64 3.53
C TYR A 124 15.43 -7.78 2.79
N THR A 125 15.16 -9.00 2.32
CA THR A 125 14.04 -9.30 1.43
C THR A 125 12.70 -8.89 2.02
N SER A 126 12.49 -9.14 3.32
CA SER A 126 11.28 -8.79 4.07
C SER A 126 10.98 -7.28 4.06
N PHE A 127 12.02 -6.44 4.06
CA PHE A 127 11.89 -4.97 4.00
C PHE A 127 11.64 -4.45 2.58
N CYS A 128 12.13 -5.17 1.58
CA CYS A 128 11.98 -4.81 0.17
C CYS A 128 10.62 -5.25 -0.38
N LEU A 129 10.02 -6.29 0.20
CA LEU A 129 8.77 -6.89 -0.28
C LEU A 129 7.58 -5.91 -0.36
N PRO A 130 7.30 -5.04 0.65
CA PRO A 130 6.24 -4.03 0.52
C PRO A 130 6.47 -3.06 -0.65
N LYS A 131 7.74 -2.72 -0.93
CA LYS A 131 8.10 -1.83 -2.04
C LYS A 131 7.90 -2.53 -3.38
N LEU A 132 8.27 -3.80 -3.46
CA LEU A 132 8.10 -4.62 -4.67
C LEU A 132 6.62 -4.81 -5.03
N LEU A 133 5.77 -5.03 -4.03
CA LEU A 133 4.34 -5.31 -4.25
C LEU A 133 3.50 -4.05 -4.49
N ASN A 134 4.04 -2.85 -4.20
CA ASN A 134 3.30 -1.58 -4.31
C ASN A 134 2.67 -1.33 -5.69
N PRO A 135 3.34 -1.57 -6.84
CA PRO A 135 2.73 -1.42 -8.15
C PRO A 135 1.53 -2.35 -8.37
N LEU A 136 1.62 -3.60 -7.91
CA LEU A 136 0.56 -4.61 -8.06
C LEU A 136 -0.65 -4.26 -7.20
N VAL A 137 -0.41 -3.85 -5.94
CA VAL A 137 -1.48 -3.39 -5.03
C VAL A 137 -2.20 -2.17 -5.61
N ARG A 138 -1.44 -1.22 -6.19
CA ARG A 138 -2.02 -0.03 -6.83
C ARG A 138 -2.88 -0.37 -8.03
N ALA A 139 -2.46 -1.31 -8.87
CA ALA A 139 -3.25 -1.74 -10.02
C ALA A 139 -4.54 -2.46 -9.61
N GLN A 140 -4.49 -3.34 -8.59
CA GLN A 140 -5.70 -3.98 -8.05
C GLN A 140 -6.67 -2.98 -7.42
N LEU A 141 -6.14 -1.89 -6.85
CA LEU A 141 -6.93 -0.80 -6.29
C LEU A 141 -7.66 0.05 -7.33
N VAL A 142 -7.24 0.06 -8.60
CA VAL A 142 -7.92 0.82 -9.67
C VAL A 142 -9.38 0.33 -9.85
N ASN A 143 -9.62 -0.96 -9.64
CA ASN A 143 -10.94 -1.56 -9.73
C ASN A 143 -11.75 -1.51 -8.42
N TRP A 144 -11.19 -0.96 -7.34
CA TRP A 144 -11.83 -0.99 -6.03
C TRP A 144 -12.59 0.31 -5.72
N SER A 145 -13.86 0.18 -5.30
CA SER A 145 -14.67 1.29 -4.81
C SER A 145 -15.24 0.98 -3.42
N PRO A 146 -15.06 1.84 -2.40
CA PRO A 146 -15.55 1.61 -1.05
C PRO A 146 -17.08 1.63 -0.92
N LEU A 147 -17.77 2.17 -1.94
CA LEU A 147 -19.23 2.33 -1.95
C LEU A 147 -19.92 1.18 -2.69
N GLU A 148 -19.17 0.40 -3.46
CA GLU A 148 -19.69 -0.77 -4.17
C GLU A 148 -19.76 -1.95 -3.19
N VAL A 149 -20.98 -2.29 -2.76
CA VAL A 149 -21.24 -3.44 -1.89
C VAL A 149 -20.91 -4.71 -2.69
N GLY A 150 -19.75 -5.29 -2.40
CA GLY A 150 -19.19 -6.41 -3.17
C GLY A 150 -17.80 -6.14 -3.76
N ALA A 151 -17.23 -4.95 -3.52
CA ALA A 151 -15.83 -4.65 -3.84
C ALA A 151 -14.94 -5.78 -3.31
N SER A 152 -14.20 -6.39 -4.23
CA SER A 152 -13.84 -7.81 -4.12
C SER A 152 -13.08 -8.13 -2.82
N PRO A 153 -13.32 -9.33 -2.24
CA PRO A 153 -12.55 -9.81 -1.07
C PRO A 153 -11.04 -9.77 -1.31
N ASP A 154 -10.59 -9.67 -2.56
CA ASP A 154 -9.19 -9.54 -2.95
C ASP A 154 -8.50 -8.33 -2.31
N PHE A 155 -9.17 -7.18 -2.14
CA PHE A 155 -8.50 -6.00 -1.55
C PHE A 155 -8.16 -6.21 -0.07
N ILE A 156 -9.13 -6.69 0.72
CA ILE A 156 -8.92 -6.99 2.15
C ILE A 156 -7.91 -8.14 2.28
N PHE A 157 -8.02 -9.15 1.42
CA PHE A 157 -7.09 -10.27 1.37
C PHE A 157 -5.67 -9.82 1.05
N VAL A 158 -5.46 -8.96 0.05
CA VAL A 158 -4.13 -8.48 -0.34
C VAL A 158 -3.51 -7.62 0.75
N LYS A 159 -4.27 -6.71 1.35
CA LYS A 159 -3.77 -5.88 2.46
C LYS A 159 -3.38 -6.75 3.67
N ASN A 160 -4.22 -7.73 4.02
CA ASN A 160 -3.94 -8.65 5.13
C ASN A 160 -2.80 -9.61 4.83
N CYS A 161 -2.75 -10.23 3.65
CA CYS A 161 -1.69 -11.18 3.27
C CYS A 161 -0.33 -10.49 3.22
N VAL A 162 -0.21 -9.31 2.62
CA VAL A 162 1.06 -8.59 2.58
C VAL A 162 1.47 -8.15 4.00
N CYS A 163 0.53 -7.68 4.83
CA CYS A 163 0.83 -7.31 6.20
C CYS A 163 1.27 -8.50 7.05
N VAL A 164 0.55 -9.62 6.99
CA VAL A 164 0.83 -10.85 7.75
C VAL A 164 2.16 -11.46 7.31
N PHE A 165 2.43 -11.51 6.00
CA PHE A 165 3.68 -12.06 5.46
C PHE A 165 4.89 -11.23 5.92
N VAL A 166 4.80 -9.90 5.77
CA VAL A 166 5.89 -8.99 6.18
C VAL A 166 6.09 -9.01 7.69
N CYS A 167 5.01 -9.02 8.50
CA CYS A 167 5.12 -9.10 9.96
C CYS A 167 5.71 -10.44 10.41
N SER A 168 5.31 -11.56 9.79
CA SER A 168 5.85 -12.88 10.09
C SER A 168 7.35 -12.97 9.75
N ASP A 169 7.77 -12.39 8.63
CA ASP A 169 9.17 -12.35 8.23
C ASP A 169 10.04 -11.49 9.15
N ILE A 170 9.51 -10.35 9.60
CA ILE A 170 10.17 -9.47 10.57
C ILE A 170 10.35 -10.17 11.92
N LEU A 171 9.30 -10.84 12.41
CA LEU A 171 9.33 -11.61 13.65
C LEU A 171 10.34 -12.76 13.57
N TRP A 172 10.43 -13.42 12.41
CA TRP A 172 11.40 -14.49 12.17
C TRP A 172 12.84 -13.99 12.12
N ALA A 173 13.10 -12.82 11.52
CA ALA A 173 14.43 -12.21 11.48
C ALA A 173 14.89 -11.58 12.82
N SER A 174 13.99 -11.49 13.81
CA SER A 174 14.27 -10.92 15.13
C SER A 174 14.63 -11.97 16.19
N GLY A 175 14.63 -13.26 15.83
CA GLY A 175 14.92 -14.41 16.70
C GLY A 175 16.29 -15.01 16.47
#